data_AF-A0A5B6YVQ5-F1
#
_entry.id   AF-A0A5B6YVQ5-F1
#
_cell.length_a   1.000
_cell.length_b   1.000
_cell.length_c   1.000
_cell.angle_alpha   90.00
_cell.angle_beta   90.00
_cell.angle_gamma   90.00
#
_symmetry.space_group_name_H-M   'P 1'
#
loop_
_entity.id
_entity.type
_entity.pdbx_description
1 polymer ?
#
loop_
_entity_poly.entity_id
_entity_poly.type
_entity_poly.pdbx_seq_one_letter_code
_entity_poly.pdbx_strand_id
1 'polypeptide(L)'
;LSLSHTHTHNSTRIPNLLLHHNCFSFAILFLFHACVADTGCKGCCRNEFEKLIQKDMSVAQYEAKFTALSHFASELVEKEELKAKRFQKGLRTTIRRPVAALKLHTYNDVVERAMIVEEALRDSMRIWESSSLSRSSHEGTHSGKKAKVTT
;
A
#
# COMPACT_ATOMS: atom_id res chain seq x y z
N LEU A 1 -9.68 45.66 -37.12
CA LEU A 1 -9.93 46.30 -35.81
C LEU A 1 -10.54 45.24 -34.90
N SER A 2 -9.84 44.94 -33.81
CA SER A 2 -10.05 43.82 -32.89
C SER A 2 -11.47 43.70 -32.35
N LEU A 3 -11.92 42.45 -32.18
CA LEU A 3 -12.79 42.09 -31.06
C LEU A 3 -12.12 40.93 -30.32
N SER A 4 -11.51 41.27 -29.20
CA SER A 4 -10.80 40.40 -28.26
C SER A 4 -11.77 39.44 -27.57
N HIS A 5 -11.58 38.14 -27.80
CA HIS A 5 -12.27 37.10 -27.04
C HIS A 5 -11.63 36.96 -25.65
N THR A 6 -12.51 36.99 -24.65
CA THR A 6 -12.26 36.87 -23.23
C THR A 6 -11.63 35.53 -22.86
N HIS A 7 -10.51 35.58 -22.16
CA HIS A 7 -9.90 34.47 -21.45
C HIS A 7 -10.79 34.07 -20.26
N THR A 8 -11.48 32.94 -20.36
CA THR A 8 -12.22 32.34 -19.25
C THR A 8 -11.48 31.10 -18.73
N HIS A 9 -11.10 31.22 -17.46
CA HIS A 9 -10.48 30.24 -16.60
C HIS A 9 -11.27 28.93 -16.55
N ASN A 10 -10.62 27.76 -16.70
CA ASN A 10 -11.17 26.52 -16.17
C ASN A 10 -10.09 25.55 -15.70
N SER A 11 -9.67 25.78 -14.46
CA SER A 11 -9.44 24.79 -13.40
C SER A 11 -9.24 23.33 -13.85
N THR A 12 -8.00 22.86 -13.67
CA THR A 12 -7.63 21.53 -13.16
C THR A 12 -8.80 20.55 -12.97
N ARG A 13 -9.17 19.87 -14.06
CA ARG A 13 -10.08 18.72 -14.00
C ARG A 13 -9.27 17.47 -13.71
N ILE A 14 -8.99 17.25 -12.43
CA ILE A 14 -8.62 15.93 -11.91
C ILE A 14 -9.83 15.03 -12.20
N PRO A 15 -9.73 13.97 -13.03
CA PRO A 15 -10.81 13.01 -13.13
C PRO A 15 -10.91 12.26 -11.80
N ASN A 16 -12.08 12.40 -11.18
CA ASN A 16 -12.57 11.62 -10.06
C ASN A 16 -12.12 10.14 -10.14
N LEU A 17 -11.20 9.75 -9.26
CA LEU A 17 -10.98 8.35 -8.91
C LEU A 17 -11.94 7.96 -7.77
N LEU A 18 -13.23 8.18 -7.99
CA LEU A 18 -14.30 7.70 -7.11
C LEU A 18 -14.77 6.35 -7.64
N LEU A 19 -13.92 5.35 -7.45
CA LEU A 19 -14.27 3.95 -7.72
C LEU A 19 -13.47 3.03 -6.80
N HIS A 20 -13.59 3.22 -5.49
CA HIS A 20 -13.14 2.21 -4.53
C HIS A 20 -14.03 2.06 -3.30
N HIS A 21 -15.35 2.09 -3.51
CA HIS A 21 -16.29 1.66 -2.46
C HIS A 21 -17.16 0.46 -2.88
N ASN A 22 -17.06 -0.01 -4.14
CA ASN A 22 -17.86 -1.12 -4.65
C ASN A 22 -17.06 -2.37 -5.10
N CYS A 23 -15.73 -2.31 -5.20
CA CYS A 23 -14.94 -3.53 -5.49
C CYS A 23 -14.73 -4.43 -4.27
N PHE A 24 -14.85 -3.86 -3.07
CA PHE A 24 -14.66 -4.58 -1.80
C PHE A 24 -15.69 -5.68 -1.59
N SER A 25 -16.94 -5.47 -2.03
CA SER A 25 -18.05 -6.37 -1.71
C SER A 25 -18.07 -7.66 -2.54
N PHE A 26 -17.45 -7.70 -3.73
CA PHE A 26 -17.46 -8.91 -4.58
C PHE A 26 -16.23 -9.80 -4.37
N ALA A 27 -15.09 -9.21 -3.97
CA ALA A 27 -13.86 -9.95 -3.66
C ALA A 27 -13.97 -10.77 -2.36
N ILE A 28 -14.75 -10.30 -1.38
CA ILE A 28 -14.95 -10.96 -0.09
C ILE A 28 -15.72 -12.29 -0.22
N LEU A 29 -16.63 -12.40 -1.20
CA LEU A 29 -17.41 -13.63 -1.40
C LEU A 29 -16.60 -14.73 -2.13
N PHE A 30 -15.69 -14.35 -3.03
CA PHE A 30 -14.86 -15.32 -3.77
C PHE A 30 -13.76 -15.95 -2.90
N LEU A 31 -13.29 -15.28 -1.85
CA LEU A 31 -12.31 -15.82 -0.90
C LEU A 31 -12.91 -16.77 0.15
N PHE A 32 -14.24 -16.86 0.24
CA PHE A 32 -14.96 -17.71 1.18
C PHE A 32 -14.82 -19.21 0.85
N HIS A 33 -14.60 -19.56 -0.43
CA HIS A 33 -14.55 -20.96 -0.88
C HIS A 33 -13.19 -21.64 -0.64
N ALA A 34 -12.10 -20.89 -0.49
CA ALA A 34 -10.76 -21.46 -0.34
C ALA A 34 -10.35 -21.78 1.11
N CYS A 35 -11.04 -21.24 2.12
CA CYS A 35 -10.74 -21.51 3.52
C CYS A 35 -11.48 -22.76 4.07
N VAL A 36 -12.58 -23.16 3.44
CA VAL A 36 -13.34 -24.38 3.77
C VAL A 36 -12.73 -25.58 3.04
N ALA A 37 -11.46 -25.87 3.32
CA ALA A 37 -10.84 -27.12 2.85
C ALA A 37 -9.92 -27.80 3.88
N ASP A 38 -9.52 -27.13 4.99
CA ASP A 38 -8.48 -27.72 5.86
C ASP A 38 -8.65 -27.65 7.40
N THR A 39 -9.58 -26.91 8.02
CA THR A 39 -9.51 -26.76 9.50
C THR A 39 -10.78 -27.11 10.26
N GLY A 40 -10.85 -28.36 10.70
CA GLY A 40 -11.84 -28.91 11.65
C GLY A 40 -11.57 -28.59 13.13
N CYS A 41 -10.89 -27.49 13.48
CA CYS A 41 -10.67 -27.13 14.89
C CYS A 41 -10.72 -25.61 15.13
N LYS A 42 -11.82 -25.11 15.72
CA LYS A 42 -12.04 -23.69 16.06
C LYS A 42 -10.90 -23.08 16.92
N GLY A 43 -10.17 -23.89 17.69
CA GLY A 43 -9.07 -23.43 18.56
C GLY A 43 -7.78 -23.04 17.82
N CYS A 44 -7.52 -23.63 16.64
CA CYS A 44 -6.32 -23.31 15.86
C CYS A 44 -6.44 -21.93 15.18
N CYS A 45 -7.64 -21.59 14.70
CA CYS A 45 -7.90 -20.33 13.99
C CYS A 45 -7.63 -19.10 14.87
N ARG A 46 -7.94 -19.19 16.17
CA ARG A 46 -7.69 -18.10 17.13
C ARG A 46 -6.20 -17.81 17.30
N ASN A 47 -5.38 -18.84 17.53
CA ASN A 47 -3.93 -18.68 17.71
C ASN A 47 -3.26 -18.16 16.43
N GLU A 48 -3.75 -18.59 15.27
CA GLU A 48 -3.27 -18.09 13.98
C GLU A 48 -3.64 -16.62 13.76
N PHE A 49 -4.86 -16.23 14.13
CA PHE A 49 -5.28 -14.82 14.08
C PHE A 49 -4.45 -13.94 14.99
N GLU A 50 -4.17 -14.35 16.23
CA GLU A 50 -3.35 -13.57 17.18
C GLU A 50 -1.92 -13.37 16.68
N LYS A 51 -1.34 -14.36 15.99
CA LYS A 51 0.02 -14.31 15.42
C LYS A 51 0.08 -13.68 14.03
N LEU A 52 -1.07 -13.36 13.42
CA LEU A 52 -1.15 -12.84 12.07
C LEU A 52 -0.48 -11.45 11.95
N ILE A 53 0.57 -11.38 11.15
CA ILE A 53 1.32 -10.17 10.80
C ILE A 53 1.55 -10.15 9.28
N GLN A 54 1.71 -8.96 8.70
CA GLN A 54 1.83 -8.75 7.25
C GLN A 54 3.07 -9.46 6.67
N LYS A 55 4.23 -9.39 7.35
CA LYS A 55 5.52 -9.90 6.85
C LYS A 55 5.83 -9.36 5.44
N ASP A 56 5.90 -10.26 4.46
CA ASP A 56 6.20 -9.99 3.05
C ASP A 56 4.95 -9.99 2.16
N MET A 57 3.77 -10.21 2.74
CA MET A 57 2.50 -10.13 2.02
C MET A 57 2.18 -8.68 1.67
N SER A 58 1.50 -8.48 0.54
CA SER A 58 0.89 -7.18 0.26
C SER A 58 -0.20 -6.86 1.28
N VAL A 59 -0.54 -5.58 1.44
CA VAL A 59 -1.66 -5.17 2.30
C VAL A 59 -2.95 -5.89 1.93
N ALA A 60 -3.22 -6.09 0.63
CA ALA A 60 -4.41 -6.81 0.15
C ALA A 60 -4.41 -8.31 0.53
N GLN A 61 -3.27 -8.99 0.41
CA GLN A 61 -3.14 -10.40 0.82
C GLN A 61 -3.30 -10.55 2.34
N TYR A 62 -2.69 -9.63 3.09
CA TYR A 62 -2.82 -9.59 4.54
C TYR A 62 -4.27 -9.38 4.97
N GLU A 63 -4.97 -8.45 4.31
CA GLU A 63 -6.38 -8.16 4.54
C GLU A 63 -7.30 -9.35 4.25
N ALA A 64 -7.08 -10.04 3.13
CA ALA A 64 -7.81 -11.26 2.80
C ALA A 64 -7.66 -12.32 3.91
N LYS A 65 -6.43 -12.57 4.37
CA LYS A 65 -6.16 -13.53 5.45
C LYS A 65 -6.72 -13.07 6.80
N PHE A 66 -6.66 -11.77 7.08
CA PHE A 66 -7.22 -11.17 8.30
C PHE A 66 -8.73 -11.36 8.35
N THR A 67 -9.43 -11.05 7.27
CA THR A 67 -10.89 -11.19 7.16
C THR A 67 -11.31 -12.65 7.30
N ALA A 68 -10.64 -13.57 6.59
CA ALA A 68 -10.91 -15.01 6.68
C ALA A 68 -10.77 -15.53 8.12
N LEU A 69 -9.69 -15.19 8.82
CA LEU A 69 -9.45 -15.62 10.20
C LEU A 69 -10.36 -14.92 11.22
N SER A 70 -10.72 -13.65 10.98
CA SER A 70 -11.64 -12.89 11.85
C SER A 70 -13.04 -13.50 11.92
N HIS A 71 -13.48 -14.15 10.84
CA HIS A 71 -14.77 -14.83 10.77
C HIS A 71 -14.86 -16.07 11.67
N PHE A 72 -13.74 -16.75 11.91
CA PHE A 72 -13.67 -17.88 12.86
C PHE A 72 -13.44 -17.44 14.30
N ALA A 73 -13.15 -16.15 14.50
CA ALA A 73 -12.81 -15.53 15.76
C ALA A 73 -13.77 -14.37 16.08
N SER A 74 -15.06 -14.53 15.78
CA SER A 74 -16.09 -13.49 15.92
C SER A 74 -16.15 -12.85 17.32
N GLU A 75 -15.70 -13.56 18.36
CA GLU A 75 -15.58 -13.05 19.74
C GLU A 75 -14.35 -12.14 19.98
N LEU A 76 -13.33 -12.18 19.13
CA LEU A 76 -12.09 -11.39 19.30
C LEU A 76 -12.15 -9.99 18.67
N VAL A 77 -13.24 -9.67 17.96
CA VAL A 77 -13.34 -8.48 17.10
C VAL A 77 -14.72 -7.82 17.23
N GLU A 78 -15.29 -7.80 18.44
CA GLU A 78 -16.64 -7.25 18.67
C GLU A 78 -16.74 -5.73 18.46
N LYS A 79 -15.62 -5.01 18.50
CA LYS A 79 -15.57 -3.55 18.28
C LYS A 79 -14.74 -3.22 17.06
N GLU A 80 -15.32 -2.46 16.15
CA GLU A 80 -14.70 -1.94 14.93
C GLU A 80 -13.35 -1.25 15.22
N GLU A 81 -13.26 -0.48 16.31
CA GLU A 81 -12.01 0.18 16.71
C GLU A 81 -10.92 -0.82 17.15
N LEU A 82 -11.31 -1.91 17.83
CA LEU A 82 -10.36 -2.97 18.21
C LEU A 82 -9.88 -3.73 16.97
N LYS A 83 -10.77 -3.96 16.00
CA LYS A 83 -10.44 -4.51 14.69
C LYS A 83 -9.39 -3.67 13.98
N ALA A 84 -9.64 -2.36 13.89
CA ALA A 84 -8.74 -1.38 13.27
C ALA A 84 -7.36 -1.38 13.93
N LYS A 85 -7.32 -1.32 15.27
CA LYS A 85 -6.08 -1.37 16.06
C LYS A 85 -5.32 -2.69 15.84
N ARG A 86 -6.03 -3.82 15.81
CA ARG A 86 -5.43 -5.15 15.60
C ARG A 86 -4.82 -5.27 14.21
N PHE A 87 -5.52 -4.81 13.18
CA PHE A 87 -5.00 -4.77 11.81
C PHE A 87 -3.77 -3.86 11.72
N GLN A 88 -3.86 -2.63 12.23
CA GLN A 88 -2.74 -1.69 12.25
C GLN A 88 -1.51 -2.28 12.95
N LYS A 89 -1.69 -2.98 14.07
CA LYS A 89 -0.58 -3.60 14.82
C LYS A 89 0.18 -4.64 13.99
N GLY A 90 -0.54 -5.39 13.14
CA GLY A 90 0.04 -6.44 12.31
C GLY A 90 0.67 -5.95 11.01
N LEU A 91 0.49 -4.69 10.62
CA LEU A 91 1.17 -4.08 9.48
C LEU A 91 2.68 -3.99 9.69
N ARG A 92 3.43 -4.08 8.58
CA ARG A 92 4.88 -3.87 8.58
C ARG A 92 5.20 -2.42 8.98
N THR A 93 6.32 -2.21 9.66
CA THR A 93 6.71 -0.91 10.23
C THR A 93 6.72 0.24 9.24
N THR A 94 7.15 -0.02 7.99
CA THR A 94 7.19 0.98 6.90
C THR A 94 5.82 1.55 6.55
N ILE A 95 4.75 0.74 6.70
CA ILE A 95 3.36 1.14 6.42
C ILE A 95 2.66 1.56 7.72
N ARG A 96 2.94 0.87 8.83
CA ARG A 96 2.30 1.10 10.13
C ARG A 96 2.54 2.52 10.65
N ARG A 97 3.76 3.05 10.52
CA ARG A 97 4.11 4.40 11.03
C ARG A 97 3.27 5.52 10.38
N PRO A 98 3.21 5.65 9.05
CA PRO A 98 2.39 6.69 8.41
C PRO A 98 0.89 6.47 8.65
N VAL A 99 0.40 5.22 8.68
CA VAL A 99 -1.00 4.94 9.01
C VAL A 99 -1.34 5.36 10.46
N ALA A 100 -0.48 5.03 11.42
CA ALA A 100 -0.69 5.39 12.83
C ALA A 100 -0.70 6.90 13.09
N ALA A 101 0.02 7.69 12.28
CA ALA A 101 0.02 9.15 12.37
C ALA A 101 -1.36 9.76 12.07
N LEU A 102 -2.22 9.05 11.33
CA LEU A 102 -3.52 9.54 10.88
C LEU A 102 -4.65 9.28 11.89
N LYS A 103 -4.37 8.56 12.99
CA LYS A 103 -5.32 8.30 14.09
C LYS A 103 -6.69 7.79 13.61
N LEU A 104 -6.68 6.84 12.69
CA LEU A 104 -7.88 6.26 12.11
C LEU A 104 -8.56 5.31 13.10
N HIS A 105 -9.89 5.32 13.14
CA HIS A 105 -10.68 4.56 14.11
C HIS A 105 -11.49 3.41 13.50
N THR A 106 -11.67 3.39 12.18
CA THR A 106 -12.40 2.31 11.49
C THR A 106 -11.45 1.36 10.78
N TYR A 107 -11.87 0.10 10.61
CA TYR A 107 -11.06 -0.90 9.92
C TYR A 107 -10.84 -0.52 8.47
N ASN A 108 -11.91 -0.10 7.78
CA ASN A 108 -11.86 0.29 6.37
C ASN A 108 -10.89 1.44 6.13
N ASP A 109 -10.92 2.50 6.95
CA ASP A 109 -10.01 3.64 6.79
C ASP A 109 -8.54 3.20 6.94
N VAL A 110 -8.25 2.32 7.90
CA VAL A 110 -6.90 1.80 8.13
C VAL A 110 -6.44 0.96 6.94
N VAL A 111 -7.30 0.10 6.38
CA VAL A 111 -6.97 -0.75 5.22
C VAL A 111 -6.72 0.12 3.98
N GLU A 112 -7.64 1.01 3.66
CA GLU A 112 -7.52 1.92 2.51
C GLU A 112 -6.24 2.73 2.60
N ARG A 113 -5.97 3.32 3.76
CA ARG A 113 -4.76 4.12 3.96
C ARG A 113 -3.49 3.29 3.87
N ALA A 114 -3.50 2.06 4.38
CA ALA A 114 -2.36 1.16 4.27
C ALA A 114 -2.06 0.80 2.80
N MET A 115 -3.09 0.57 1.98
CA MET A 115 -2.92 0.32 0.54
C MET A 115 -2.32 1.53 -0.19
N ILE A 116 -2.80 2.74 0.10
CA ILE A 116 -2.26 3.99 -0.49
C ILE A 116 -0.77 4.16 -0.13
N VAL A 117 -0.42 3.95 1.14
CA VAL A 117 0.98 4.05 1.58
C VAL A 117 1.85 2.99 0.89
N GLU A 118 1.35 1.77 0.73
CA GLU A 118 2.09 0.71 0.07
C GLU A 118 2.37 1.05 -1.40
N GLU A 119 1.40 1.61 -2.13
CA GLU A 119 1.61 2.09 -3.50
C GLU A 119 2.63 3.24 -3.55
N ALA A 120 2.51 4.23 -2.68
CA ALA A 120 3.44 5.36 -2.63
C ALA A 120 4.90 4.90 -2.38
N LEU A 121 5.09 3.86 -1.56
CA LEU A 121 6.40 3.25 -1.34
C LEU A 121 6.93 2.54 -2.59
N ARG A 122 6.06 1.82 -3.33
CA ARG A 122 6.43 1.20 -4.61
C ARG A 122 6.85 2.24 -5.63
N ASP A 123 6.10 3.33 -5.76
CA ASP A 123 6.42 4.40 -6.70
C ASP A 123 7.71 5.12 -6.36
N SER A 124 7.94 5.40 -5.07
CA SER A 124 9.19 6.01 -4.61
C SER A 124 10.41 5.14 -4.95
N MET A 125 10.28 3.81 -4.84
CA MET A 125 11.32 2.86 -5.22
C MET A 125 11.61 2.90 -6.73
N ARG A 126 10.56 2.91 -7.57
CA ARG A 126 10.69 2.98 -9.04
C ARG A 126 11.42 4.26 -9.48
N ILE A 127 11.13 5.39 -8.85
CA ILE A 127 11.76 6.69 -9.15
C ILE A 127 13.24 6.67 -8.76
N TRP A 128 13.57 6.14 -7.58
CA TRP A 128 14.95 6.00 -7.11
C TRP A 128 15.79 5.11 -8.02
N GLU A 129 15.24 3.96 -8.42
CA GLU A 129 15.93 3.00 -9.29
C GLU A 129 16.21 3.60 -10.67
N SER A 130 15.22 4.26 -11.28
CA SER A 130 15.37 4.99 -12.54
C SER A 130 16.44 6.09 -12.44
N SER A 131 16.49 6.82 -11.32
CA SER A 131 17.49 7.85 -11.06
C SER A 131 18.89 7.28 -10.87
N SER A 132 19.01 6.10 -10.25
CA SER A 132 20.29 5.44 -9.99
C SER A 132 20.94 4.92 -11.27
N LEU A 133 20.14 4.36 -12.18
CA LEU A 133 20.59 3.91 -13.51
C LEU A 133 21.08 5.06 -14.40
N SER A 134 20.47 6.25 -14.27
CA SER A 134 20.90 7.44 -15.02
C SER A 134 22.28 7.96 -14.57
N ARG A 135 22.64 7.79 -13.30
CA ARG A 135 23.91 8.30 -12.74
C ARG A 135 25.11 7.40 -13.04
N SER A 136 24.91 6.09 -13.21
CA SER A 136 26.01 5.18 -13.55
C SER A 136 26.54 5.35 -14.98
N SER A 137 25.84 6.11 -15.84
CA SER A 137 26.25 6.34 -17.23
C SER A 137 27.17 7.56 -17.44
N HIS A 138 27.57 8.27 -16.38
CA HIS A 138 28.40 9.48 -16.48
C HIS A 138 29.79 9.37 -15.83
N GLU A 139 30.29 8.15 -15.57
CA GLU A 139 31.63 7.96 -15.02
C GLU A 139 32.53 7.11 -15.95
N GLY A 140 33.11 7.79 -16.94
CA GLY A 140 34.16 7.31 -17.82
C GLY A 140 34.36 8.36 -18.92
N THR A 141 35.40 9.18 -18.98
CA THR A 141 36.83 8.85 -18.97
C THR A 141 37.60 10.16 -18.77
N HIS A 142 38.34 10.32 -17.67
CA HIS A 142 39.33 11.38 -17.53
C HIS A 142 40.65 10.89 -18.14
N SER A 143 40.82 11.03 -19.47
CA SER A 143 42.08 10.72 -20.17
C SER A 143 43.04 11.91 -20.05
N GLY A 144 44.17 11.67 -19.38
CA GLY A 144 45.20 12.66 -19.11
C GLY A 144 45.89 13.17 -20.38
N LYS A 145 45.96 14.48 -20.54
CA LYS A 145 46.85 15.12 -21.52
C LYS A 145 48.23 15.24 -20.91
N LYS A 146 49.15 14.35 -21.28
CA LYS A 146 50.59 14.59 -21.07
C LYS A 146 51.10 15.46 -22.23
N ALA A 147 51.39 16.72 -21.94
CA ALA A 147 52.22 17.55 -22.80
C ALA A 147 53.68 17.09 -22.64
N LYS A 148 54.34 16.73 -23.74
CA LYS A 148 55.79 16.52 -23.78
C LYS A 148 56.44 17.76 -24.40
N VAL A 149 57.13 18.52 -23.56
CA VAL A 149 58.04 19.62 -23.95
C VAL A 149 59.46 19.08 -23.88
N THR A 150 60.22 19.12 -24.97
CA THR A 150 61.71 19.08 -25.00
C THR A 150 62.14 19.33 -26.45
N THR A 151 62.59 20.55 -26.76
CA THR A 151 63.99 21.04 -26.85
C THR A 151 64.67 20.62 -28.13
#